data_AF-A0A839F1E9-F1
#
_entry.id   AF-A0A839F1E9-F1
#
_cell.length_a   1.000
_cell.length_b   1.000
_cell.length_c   1.000
_cell.angle_alpha   90.00
_cell.angle_beta   90.00
_cell.angle_gamma   90.00
#
_symmetry.space_group_name_H-M   'P 1'
#
loop_
_entity.id
_entity.type
_entity.pdbx_description
1 polymer ?
#
loop_
_entity_poly.entity_id
_entity_poly.type
_entity_poly.pdbx_seq_one_letter_code
_entity_poly.pdbx_strand_id
1 'polypeptide(L)'
;MRVPLALALLASLCACAHAAPRLLGPPIKAEVDYTCHTDADCAVKDVGNCCGRFPACVNKDSPTFPERVREECANKHEAGVCGFPDIRGCACVEGRCSNRLEGEDAAH
;
A
#
# COMPACT_ATOMS: atom_id res chain seq x y z
N MET A 1 -42.06 -0.51 -52.66
CA MET A 1 -40.66 -0.28 -52.28
C MET A 1 -40.59 -0.06 -50.78
N ARG A 2 -40.00 -1.02 -50.06
CA ARG A 2 -39.97 -1.09 -48.58
C ARG A 2 -38.71 -0.37 -48.10
N VAL A 3 -38.88 0.81 -47.51
CA VAL A 3 -37.80 1.56 -46.84
C VAL A 3 -37.38 0.74 -45.62
N PRO A 4 -36.10 0.36 -45.47
CA PRO A 4 -35.70 -0.57 -44.44
C PRO A 4 -35.72 0.13 -43.08
N LEU A 5 -36.59 -0.37 -42.21
CA LEU A 5 -36.74 -0.10 -40.78
C LEU A 5 -35.48 -0.45 -39.95
N ALA A 6 -34.31 -0.53 -40.58
CA ALA A 6 -33.07 -1.05 -40.02
C ALA A 6 -32.12 0.05 -39.51
N LEU A 7 -32.32 1.33 -39.86
CA LEU A 7 -31.39 2.40 -39.48
C LEU A 7 -31.72 3.12 -38.17
N ALA A 8 -32.90 2.91 -37.58
CA ALA A 8 -33.34 3.67 -36.40
C ALA A 8 -32.94 3.03 -35.04
N LEU A 9 -32.47 1.77 -35.04
CA LEU A 9 -32.14 1.04 -33.79
C LEU A 9 -30.70 1.24 -33.29
N LEU A 10 -29.84 1.92 -34.04
CA LEU A 10 -28.42 2.09 -33.69
C LEU A 10 -28.12 3.35 -32.85
N ALA A 11 -29.11 4.17 -32.52
CA ALA A 11 -28.90 5.48 -31.90
C ALA A 11 -29.23 5.58 -30.39
N SER A 12 -29.41 4.47 -29.67
CA SER A 12 -29.95 4.50 -28.28
C SER A 12 -29.04 3.95 -27.17
N LEU A 13 -27.76 3.64 -27.42
CA LEU A 13 -26.89 3.00 -26.42
C LEU A 13 -25.77 3.89 -25.82
N CYS A 14 -25.69 5.18 -26.14
CA CYS A 14 -24.53 6.01 -25.76
C CYS A 14 -24.78 7.08 -24.68
N ALA A 15 -25.72 6.87 -23.75
CA ALA A 15 -26.11 7.93 -22.79
C ALA A 15 -25.97 7.58 -21.30
N CYS A 16 -25.19 6.56 -20.94
CA CYS A 16 -24.77 6.34 -19.54
C CYS A 16 -23.27 6.58 -19.39
N ALA A 17 -22.83 7.79 -19.78
CA ALA A 17 -21.52 8.29 -19.40
C ALA A 17 -21.49 8.37 -17.87
N HIS A 18 -20.77 7.41 -17.28
CA HIS A 18 -20.48 7.29 -15.87
C HIS A 18 -20.11 8.66 -15.27
N ALA A 19 -21.01 9.23 -14.48
CA ALA A 19 -20.65 10.24 -13.49
C ALA A 19 -19.85 9.52 -12.40
N ALA A 20 -18.54 9.33 -12.63
CA ALA A 20 -17.64 8.89 -11.58
C ALA A 20 -17.73 9.91 -10.43
N PRO A 21 -17.88 9.48 -9.17
CA PRO A 21 -17.89 10.41 -8.04
C PRO A 21 -16.59 11.21 -8.07
N ARG A 22 -16.68 12.52 -8.26
CA ARG A 22 -15.52 13.40 -8.12
C ARG A 22 -15.24 13.53 -6.64
N LEU A 23 -14.29 12.75 -6.12
CA LEU A 23 -13.69 13.00 -4.82
C LEU A 23 -13.03 14.38 -4.89
N LEU A 24 -13.64 15.37 -4.24
CA LEU A 24 -13.30 16.81 -4.32
C LEU A 24 -12.01 17.17 -3.55
N GLY A 25 -11.04 16.27 -3.45
CA GLY A 25 -9.79 16.50 -2.72
C GLY A 25 -8.57 16.08 -3.54
N PRO A 26 -7.39 16.64 -3.23
CA PRO A 26 -6.14 16.05 -3.71
C PRO A 26 -6.09 14.58 -3.26
N PRO A 27 -5.52 13.67 -4.07
CA PRO A 27 -5.37 12.29 -3.67
C PRO A 27 -4.60 12.24 -2.34
N ILE A 28 -5.22 11.70 -1.29
CA ILE A 28 -4.52 11.39 -0.05
C ILE A 28 -3.48 10.34 -0.44
N LYS A 29 -2.21 10.72 -0.50
CA LYS A 29 -1.12 9.75 -0.61
C LYS A 29 -1.13 8.96 0.68
N ALA A 30 -1.79 7.81 0.67
CA ALA A 30 -1.82 6.94 1.83
C ALA A 30 -0.39 6.49 2.12
N GLU A 31 0.09 6.77 3.33
CA GLU A 31 1.44 6.49 3.81
C GLU A 31 1.40 5.45 4.91
N VAL A 32 2.55 4.80 5.13
CA VAL A 32 2.70 3.86 6.23
C VAL A 32 2.87 4.66 7.52
N ASP A 33 1.99 4.42 8.48
CA ASP A 33 2.01 5.01 9.80
C ASP A 33 2.86 4.15 10.75
N TYR A 34 3.80 4.81 11.41
CA TYR A 34 4.71 4.22 12.39
C TYR A 34 4.43 4.74 13.80
N THR A 35 3.43 5.59 14.02
CA THR A 35 3.16 6.19 15.32
C THR A 35 2.63 5.14 16.31
N CYS A 36 2.94 5.29 17.59
CA CYS A 36 2.47 4.41 18.65
C CYS A 36 2.46 5.12 20.00
N HIS A 37 1.68 4.59 20.94
CA HIS A 37 1.75 4.95 22.36
C HIS A 37 2.36 3.83 23.20
N THR A 38 2.14 2.59 22.81
CA THR A 38 2.63 1.39 23.49
C THR A 38 3.08 0.33 22.50
N ASP A 39 3.84 -0.67 22.96
CA ASP A 39 4.24 -1.83 22.15
C ASP A 39 3.04 -2.54 21.48
N ALA A 40 1.87 -2.53 22.14
CA ALA A 40 0.64 -3.17 21.65
C ALA A 40 -0.02 -2.43 20.47
N ASP A 41 0.48 -1.24 20.11
CA ASP A 41 0.05 -0.51 18.92
C ASP A 41 0.85 -0.93 17.69
N CYS A 42 1.95 -1.67 17.87
CA CYS A 42 2.83 -2.06 16.80
C CYS A 42 2.60 -3.51 16.36
N ALA A 43 2.67 -3.77 15.06
CA ALA A 43 2.63 -5.10 14.49
C ALA A 43 3.64 -5.24 13.35
N VAL A 44 4.16 -6.45 13.18
CA VAL A 44 4.97 -6.77 12.00
C VAL A 44 4.03 -6.85 10.79
N LYS A 45 4.25 -5.96 9.83
CA LYS A 45 3.51 -5.94 8.57
C LYS A 45 4.51 -5.82 7.43
N ASP A 46 4.07 -6.20 6.24
CA ASP A 46 4.89 -6.05 5.06
C ASP A 46 4.73 -4.68 4.44
N VAL A 47 5.80 -3.90 4.46
CA VAL A 47 5.81 -2.57 3.84
C VAL A 47 6.31 -2.62 2.39
N GLY A 48 6.92 -3.74 1.98
CA GLY A 48 7.56 -3.92 0.68
C GLY A 48 8.87 -3.14 0.53
N ASN A 49 9.75 -3.64 -0.33
CA ASN A 49 10.90 -2.92 -0.86
C ASN A 49 11.18 -3.36 -2.31
N CYS A 50 12.19 -2.79 -2.96
CA CYS A 50 12.59 -3.15 -4.31
C CYS A 50 13.17 -4.57 -4.48
N CYS A 51 13.35 -5.30 -3.38
CA CYS A 51 13.75 -6.71 -3.36
C CYS A 51 12.58 -7.65 -3.03
N GLY A 52 11.35 -7.13 -2.85
CA GLY A 52 10.15 -7.91 -2.56
C GLY A 52 9.56 -7.66 -1.18
N ARG A 53 9.16 -8.75 -0.50
CA ARG A 53 8.52 -8.74 0.83
C ARG A 53 9.48 -8.12 1.84
N PHE A 54 9.10 -7.05 2.52
CA PHE A 54 9.91 -6.43 3.56
C PHE A 54 9.11 -6.30 4.85
N PRO A 55 9.24 -7.25 5.80
CA PRO A 55 8.56 -7.15 7.08
C PRO A 55 9.16 -6.00 7.92
N ALA A 56 8.31 -5.22 8.57
CA ALA A 56 8.70 -4.14 9.47
C ALA A 56 7.63 -3.92 10.55
N CYS A 57 8.05 -3.44 11.71
CA CYS A 57 7.15 -2.96 12.76
C CYS A 57 6.57 -1.60 12.38
N VAL A 58 5.25 -1.56 12.28
CA VAL A 58 4.46 -0.37 11.96
C VAL A 58 3.25 -0.32 12.88
N ASN A 59 2.49 0.78 12.87
CA ASN A 59 1.23 0.81 13.60
C ASN A 59 0.31 -0.31 13.07
N LYS A 60 -0.31 -1.09 13.95
CA LYS A 60 -1.16 -2.23 13.58
C LYS A 60 -2.33 -1.82 12.69
N ASP A 61 -2.84 -0.60 12.86
CA ASP A 61 -3.94 -0.03 12.10
C ASP A 61 -3.46 0.67 10.82
N SER A 62 -2.14 0.85 10.64
CA SER A 62 -1.55 1.44 9.43
C SER A 62 -1.87 0.59 8.18
N PRO A 63 -2.30 1.18 7.05
CA PRO A 63 -2.22 0.49 5.78
C PRO A 63 -0.75 0.20 5.40
N THR A 64 -0.55 -0.75 4.49
CA THR A 64 0.75 -1.03 3.86
C THR A 64 0.57 -1.19 2.36
N PHE A 65 1.65 -1.04 1.59
CA PHE A 65 1.55 -0.92 0.12
C PHE A 65 2.62 -1.71 -0.65
N PRO A 66 2.87 -2.99 -0.33
CA PRO A 66 3.95 -3.75 -0.96
C PRO A 66 3.80 -3.88 -2.48
N GLU A 67 2.57 -3.94 -3.00
CA GLU A 67 2.29 -3.96 -4.44
C GLU A 67 2.67 -2.64 -5.12
N ARG A 68 2.34 -1.49 -4.51
CA ARG A 68 2.70 -0.17 -5.05
C ARG A 68 4.22 0.02 -5.07
N VAL A 69 4.90 -0.43 -4.01
CA VAL A 69 6.36 -0.41 -3.95
C VAL A 69 6.95 -1.28 -5.06
N ARG A 70 6.42 -2.50 -5.26
CA ARG A 70 6.86 -3.38 -6.35
C ARG A 70 6.71 -2.74 -7.72
N GLU A 71 5.58 -2.10 -8.00
CA GLU A 71 5.34 -1.39 -9.25
C GLU A 71 6.32 -0.22 -9.46
N GLU A 72 6.56 0.58 -8.41
CA GLU A 72 7.52 1.68 -8.46
C GLU A 72 8.95 1.18 -8.75
N CYS A 73 9.37 0.12 -8.09
CA CYS A 73 10.68 -0.50 -8.28
C CYS A 73 10.83 -1.09 -9.70
N ALA A 74 9.78 -1.72 -10.24
CA ALA A 74 9.77 -2.20 -11.62
C ALA A 74 9.92 -1.05 -12.62
N ASN A 75 9.25 0.08 -12.40
CA ASN A 75 9.37 1.27 -13.24
C ASN A 75 10.79 1.88 -13.21
N LYS A 76 11.48 1.77 -12.06
CA LYS A 76 12.85 2.26 -11.89
C LYS A 76 13.91 1.24 -12.32
N HIS A 77 13.53 0.01 -12.68
CA HIS A 77 14.44 -1.11 -12.91
C HIS A 77 15.33 -1.40 -11.68
N GLU A 78 14.84 -1.05 -10.50
CA GLU A 78 15.49 -1.30 -9.21
C GLU A 78 14.91 -2.62 -8.69
N ALA A 79 15.47 -3.74 -9.12
CA ALA A 79 15.14 -5.05 -8.57
C ALA A 79 16.43 -5.77 -8.20
N GLY A 80 16.50 -6.35 -7.00
CA GLY A 80 17.71 -6.97 -6.50
C GLY A 80 17.46 -8.01 -5.42
N VAL A 81 18.55 -8.58 -4.89
CA VAL A 81 18.52 -9.50 -3.76
C VAL A 81 18.86 -8.70 -2.50
N CYS A 82 17.95 -8.66 -1.54
CA CYS A 82 18.17 -8.05 -0.23
C CYS A 82 18.15 -9.12 0.86
N GLY A 83 18.91 -8.88 1.93
CA GLY A 83 18.65 -9.52 3.22
C GLY A 83 17.44 -8.88 3.88
N PHE A 84 16.67 -9.68 4.62
CA PHE A 84 15.54 -9.21 5.41
C PHE A 84 15.86 -9.36 6.90
N PRO A 85 15.46 -8.39 7.75
CA PRO A 85 15.67 -8.52 9.19
C PRO A 85 14.84 -9.68 9.75
N ASP A 86 15.44 -10.46 10.65
CA ASP A 86 14.69 -11.41 11.48
C ASP A 86 14.08 -10.65 12.66
N ILE A 87 12.80 -10.30 12.54
CA ILE A 87 12.10 -9.47 13.53
C ILE A 87 11.52 -10.37 14.61
N ARG A 88 12.03 -10.23 15.83
CA ARG A 88 11.59 -11.02 17.00
C ARG A 88 10.39 -10.41 17.71
N GLY A 89 10.17 -9.11 17.52
CA GLY A 89 9.03 -8.38 18.06
C GLY A 89 9.06 -6.91 17.68
N CYS A 90 8.04 -6.18 18.11
CA CYS A 90 7.95 -4.73 17.93
C CYS A 90 8.04 -4.02 19.26
N ALA A 91 8.60 -2.82 19.27
CA ALA A 91 8.62 -1.93 20.42
C ALA A 91 8.16 -0.52 20.00
N CYS A 92 7.49 0.17 20.90
CA CYS A 92 7.20 1.59 20.74
C CYS A 92 8.31 2.41 21.38
N VAL A 93 9.20 2.96 20.55
CA VAL A 93 10.36 3.74 20.99
C VAL A 93 10.13 5.19 20.59
N GLU A 94 10.07 6.09 21.57
CA GLU A 94 9.88 7.54 21.34
C GLU A 94 8.65 7.87 20.47
N GLY A 95 7.55 7.13 20.67
CA GLY A 95 6.31 7.30 19.90
C GLY A 95 6.36 6.74 18.47
N ARG A 96 7.37 5.91 18.16
CA ARG A 96 7.55 5.28 16.85
C ARG A 96 7.74 3.76 16.98
N CYS A 97 6.99 2.99 16.19
CA CYS A 97 7.17 1.54 16.07
C CYS A 97 8.55 1.23 15.46
N SER A 98 9.31 0.41 16.18
CA SER A 98 10.64 -0.06 15.79
C SER A 98 10.73 -1.59 15.89
N ASN A 99 11.62 -2.17 15.10
CA ASN A 99 11.93 -3.60 15.14
C ASN A 99 12.77 -3.91 16.39
N ARG A 100 12.49 -5.04 17.04
CA ARG A 100 13.46 -5.70 17.93
C ARG A 100 14.22 -6.76 17.13
N LEU A 101 15.53 -6.54 16.98
CA LEU A 101 16.45 -7.42 16.26
C LEU A 101 17.20 -8.33 17.24
N GLU A 102 17.73 -9.46 16.76
CA GLU A 102 18.56 -10.32 17.60
C GLU A 102 19.84 -9.59 18.05
N GLY A 103 20.05 -9.48 19.37
CA GLY A 103 21.25 -8.91 19.99
C GLY A 103 21.10 -7.51 20.61
N GLU A 104 19.98 -6.82 20.37
CA GLU A 104 19.71 -5.48 20.93
C GLU A 104 19.15 -5.51 22.37
N ASP A 105 18.71 -6.67 22.85
CA ASP A 105 18.19 -6.88 24.21
C ASP A 105 19.27 -6.83 25.31
N ALA A 106 20.54 -6.59 24.96
CA ALA A 106 21.68 -6.59 25.89
C ALA A 106 22.12 -5.20 26.39
N ALA A 107 21.42 -4.12 26.00
CA ALA A 107 21.82 -2.75 26.31
C ALA A 107 20.67 -1.90 26.84
N HIS A 108 20.07 -2.27 27.98
CA HIS A 108 19.28 -1.37 28.83
C HIS A 108 19.61 -1.63 30.30
#